data_AF-A0A943K1A1-F1
#
_entry.id   AF-A0A943K1A1-F1
#
_cell.length_a   1.000
_cell.length_b   1.000
_cell.length_c   1.000
_cell.angle_alpha   90.00
_cell.angle_beta   90.00
_cell.angle_gamma   90.00
#
_symmetry.space_group_name_H-M   'P 1'
#
loop_
_entity.id
_entity.type
_entity.pdbx_description
1 polymer ?
#
loop_
_entity_poly.entity_id
_entity_poly.type
_entity_poly.pdbx_seq_one_letter_code
_entity_poly.pdbx_strand_id
1 'polypeptide(L)'
;MAYVRKTNIIKKQELLSIIGQLIKEKRIEKEKGILLLGYEYDVSGSSIMLLERGQRDVQVTTLWKLANAFGMSFSEFIQEVEARLPEGFKLIDD
;
A
#
# COMPACT_ATOMS: atom_id res chain seq x y z
N MET A 1 24.37 -15.00 0.56
CA MET A 1 23.01 -15.26 1.10
C MET A 1 22.52 -14.19 2.09
N ALA A 2 23.29 -13.77 3.10
CA ALA A 2 22.84 -12.74 4.05
C ALA A 2 22.63 -11.35 3.42
N TYR A 3 23.49 -10.96 2.47
CA TYR A 3 23.39 -9.70 1.74
C TYR A 3 22.09 -9.57 0.93
N VAL A 4 21.79 -10.55 0.06
CA VAL A 4 20.54 -10.60 -0.74
C VAL A 4 19.29 -10.53 0.15
N ARG A 5 19.28 -11.22 1.30
CA ARG A 5 18.16 -11.13 2.25
C ARG A 5 17.99 -9.71 2.81
N LYS A 6 19.07 -9.03 3.15
CA LYS A 6 19.04 -7.65 3.66
C LYS A 6 18.52 -6.67 2.60
N THR A 7 18.96 -6.80 1.35
CA THR A 7 18.51 -5.97 0.22
C THR A 7 17.01 -6.14 -0.03
N ASN A 8 16.51 -7.38 -0.05
CA ASN A 8 15.08 -7.65 -0.26
C ASN A 8 14.20 -7.09 0.86
N ILE A 9 14.69 -7.04 2.10
CA ILE A 9 13.97 -6.40 3.22
C ILE A 9 13.83 -4.89 2.98
N ILE A 10 14.88 -4.23 2.50
CA ILE A 10 14.85 -2.78 2.21
C ILE A 10 13.88 -2.49 1.06
N LYS A 11 13.98 -3.23 -0.05
CA LYS A 11 13.09 -3.11 -1.21
C LYS A 11 11.62 -3.37 -0.83
N LYS A 12 11.38 -4.39 -0.01
CA LYS A 12 10.04 -4.65 0.53
C LYS A 12 9.54 -3.45 1.34
N GLN A 13 10.36 -2.90 2.22
CA GLN A 13 9.97 -1.77 3.06
C GLN A 13 9.65 -0.52 2.25
N GLU A 14 10.41 -0.27 1.18
CA GLU A 14 10.18 0.81 0.23
C GLU A 14 8.81 0.67 -0.45
N LEU A 15 8.51 -0.51 -1.00
CA LEU A 15 7.19 -0.80 -1.59
C LEU A 15 6.05 -0.59 -0.60
N LEU A 16 6.18 -1.13 0.62
CA LEU A 16 5.14 -0.98 1.65
C LEU A 16 4.96 0.48 2.08
N SER A 17 6.04 1.27 2.14
CA SER A 17 5.97 2.68 2.46
C SER A 17 5.22 3.47 1.39
N ILE A 18 5.50 3.21 0.11
CA ILE A 18 4.84 3.89 -1.02
C ILE A 18 3.35 3.56 -1.06
N ILE A 19 2.99 2.27 -0.94
CA ILE A 19 1.59 1.84 -0.88
C ILE A 19 0.87 2.48 0.30
N GLY A 20 1.49 2.47 1.49
CA GLY A 20 0.92 3.06 2.69
C GLY A 20 0.68 4.56 2.56
N GLN A 21 1.64 5.28 1.96
CA GLN A 21 1.52 6.71 1.72
C GLN A 21 0.38 7.03 0.74
N LEU A 22 0.30 6.32 -0.38
CA LEU A 22 -0.78 6.50 -1.36
C LEU A 22 -2.16 6.31 -0.71
N ILE A 23 -2.33 5.27 0.10
CA ILE A 23 -3.61 4.99 0.78
C ILE A 23 -3.96 6.09 1.77
N LYS A 24 -2.96 6.60 2.52
CA LYS A 24 -3.15 7.72 3.45
C LYS A 24 -3.59 8.98 2.71
N GLU A 25 -2.96 9.30 1.59
CA GLU A 25 -3.31 10.45 0.75
C GLU A 25 -4.75 10.34 0.26
N LYS A 26 -5.12 9.23 -0.40
CA LYS A 26 -6.49 9.01 -0.88
C LYS A 26 -7.53 9.05 0.23
N ARG A 27 -7.20 8.54 1.43
CA ARG A 27 -8.09 8.63 2.60
C ARG A 27 -8.30 10.08 3.05
N ILE A 28 -7.24 10.88 3.09
CA ILE A 28 -7.32 12.30 3.47
C ILE A 28 -8.07 13.12 2.42
N GLU A 29 -7.87 12.85 1.13
CA GLU A 29 -8.62 13.46 0.01
C GLU A 29 -10.13 13.21 0.11
N LYS A 30 -10.53 12.05 0.66
CA LYS A 30 -11.94 11.71 0.93
C LYS A 30 -12.45 12.27 2.26
N GLU A 31 -11.62 12.99 3.01
CA GLU A 31 -11.92 13.51 4.36
C GLU A 31 -12.31 12.42 5.37
N LYS A 32 -11.77 11.20 5.22
CA LYS A 32 -12.13 10.06 6.06
C LYS A 32 -11.12 9.80 7.17
N GLY A 33 -11.61 9.56 8.38
CA GLY A 33 -10.83 8.93 9.44
C GLY A 33 -10.56 7.45 9.15
N ILE A 34 -9.53 6.88 9.78
CA ILE A 34 -9.18 5.45 9.63
C ILE A 34 -10.35 4.52 9.98
N LEU A 35 -11.09 4.83 11.07
CA LEU A 35 -12.22 4.03 11.51
C LEU A 35 -13.40 4.09 10.53
N LEU A 36 -13.68 5.28 9.98
CA LEU A 36 -14.78 5.47 9.02
C LEU A 36 -14.49 4.70 7.71
N LEU A 37 -13.28 4.87 7.16
CA LEU A 37 -12.88 4.12 5.96
C LEU A 37 -12.92 2.60 6.21
N GLY A 38 -12.43 2.16 7.37
CA GLY A 38 -12.43 0.74 7.70
C GLY A 38 -13.83 0.13 7.79
N TYR A 39 -14.77 0.87 8.39
CA TYR A 39 -16.15 0.45 8.53
C TYR A 39 -16.87 0.32 7.18
N GLU A 40 -16.76 1.32 6.30
CA GLU A 40 -17.48 1.34 5.02
C GLU A 40 -17.04 0.25 4.05
N TYR A 41 -15.78 -0.18 4.12
CA TYR A 41 -15.18 -1.08 3.14
C TYR A 41 -14.74 -2.43 3.70
N ASP A 42 -15.20 -2.77 4.92
CA ASP A 42 -14.91 -4.04 5.59
C ASP A 42 -13.39 -4.31 5.66
N VAL A 43 -12.67 -3.35 6.23
CA VAL A 43 -11.23 -3.45 6.53
C VAL A 43 -11.00 -2.94 7.94
N SER A 44 -10.38 -3.75 8.81
CA SER A 44 -10.10 -3.29 10.19
C SER A 44 -9.26 -2.01 10.21
N GLY A 45 -9.63 -1.04 11.07
CA GLY A 45 -8.89 0.20 11.22
C GLY A 45 -7.43 -0.01 11.65
N SER A 46 -7.14 -1.06 12.42
CA SER A 46 -5.76 -1.45 12.76
C SER A 46 -4.96 -1.89 11.53
N SER A 47 -5.58 -2.58 10.57
CA SER A 47 -4.93 -2.93 9.31
C SER A 47 -4.63 -1.70 8.47
N ILE A 48 -5.57 -0.76 8.36
CA ILE A 48 -5.34 0.51 7.65
C ILE A 48 -4.21 1.30 8.33
N MET A 49 -4.22 1.41 9.65
CA MET A 49 -3.17 2.12 10.41
C MET A 49 -1.78 1.52 10.17
N LEU A 50 -1.64 0.20 10.22
CA LEU A 50 -0.35 -0.47 9.99
C LEU A 50 0.07 -0.39 8.52
N LEU A 51 -0.88 -0.45 7.59
CA LEU A 51 -0.66 -0.29 6.16
C LEU A 51 -0.14 1.11 5.83
N GLU A 52 -0.78 2.17 6.34
CA GLU A 52 -0.35 3.57 6.12
C GLU A 52 1.04 3.87 6.70
N ARG A 53 1.51 3.06 7.64
CA ARG A 53 2.86 3.15 8.22
C ARG A 53 3.88 2.27 7.50
N GLY A 54 3.47 1.53 6.46
CA GLY A 54 4.32 0.54 5.79
C GLY A 54 4.75 -0.62 6.70
N GLN A 55 4.01 -0.87 7.78
CA GLN A 55 4.33 -1.89 8.80
C GLN A 55 3.63 -3.23 8.54
N ARG A 56 2.67 -3.25 7.61
CA ARG A 56 1.92 -4.46 7.25
C ARG A 56 1.90 -4.65 5.75
N ASP A 57 2.36 -5.82 5.35
CA ASP A 57 2.15 -6.39 4.03
C ASP A 57 0.71 -6.93 3.99
N VAL A 58 -0.17 -6.25 3.25
CA VAL A 58 -1.59 -6.60 3.19
C VAL A 58 -1.88 -7.47 1.99
N GLN A 59 -2.93 -8.29 2.11
CA GLN A 59 -3.39 -9.14 1.03
C GLN A 59 -3.94 -8.30 -0.13
N VAL A 60 -3.81 -8.83 -1.35
CA VAL A 60 -4.31 -8.22 -2.59
C VAL A 60 -5.80 -7.87 -2.52
N THR A 61 -6.61 -8.69 -1.85
CA THR A 61 -8.05 -8.45 -1.66
C THR A 61 -8.33 -7.17 -0.86
N THR A 62 -7.52 -6.87 0.15
CA THR A 62 -7.62 -5.63 0.93
C THR A 62 -7.25 -4.42 0.09
N LEU A 63 -6.18 -4.49 -0.70
CA LEU A 63 -5.80 -3.41 -1.62
C LEU A 63 -6.89 -3.16 -2.67
N TRP A 64 -7.52 -4.23 -3.16
CA TRP A 64 -8.63 -4.14 -4.11
C TRP A 64 -9.85 -3.44 -3.50
N LYS A 65 -10.21 -3.78 -2.26
CA LYS A 65 -11.28 -3.09 -1.52
C LYS A 65 -10.98 -1.60 -1.38
N LEU A 66 -9.74 -1.25 -1.06
CA LEU A 66 -9.31 0.15 -0.92
C LEU A 66 -9.30 0.90 -2.26
N ALA A 67 -8.86 0.30 -3.35
CA ALA A 67 -8.96 0.90 -4.68
C ALA A 67 -10.42 1.25 -5.01
N ASN A 68 -11.33 0.28 -4.83
CA ASN A 68 -12.77 0.49 -5.02
C ASN A 68 -13.32 1.60 -4.09
N ALA A 69 -12.86 1.64 -2.83
CA ALA A 69 -13.23 2.65 -1.85
C ALA A 69 -12.88 4.08 -2.30
N PHE A 70 -11.75 4.21 -3.00
CA PHE A 70 -11.29 5.48 -3.54
C PHE A 70 -11.95 5.83 -4.87
N GLY A 71 -12.73 4.92 -5.46
CA GLY A 71 -13.35 5.08 -6.76
C GLY A 71 -12.41 4.76 -7.92
N MET A 72 -11.42 3.89 -7.68
CA MET A 72 -10.41 3.48 -8.64
C MET A 72 -10.57 1.99 -8.97
N SER A 73 -10.26 1.62 -10.20
CA SER A 73 -9.91 0.25 -10.54
C SER A 73 -8.59 -0.14 -9.88
N PHE A 74 -8.36 -1.43 -9.68
CA PHE A 74 -7.09 -1.90 -9.13
C PHE A 74 -5.90 -1.62 -10.06
N SER A 75 -6.11 -1.60 -11.38
CA SER A 75 -5.08 -1.22 -12.34
C SER A 75 -4.63 0.23 -12.18
N GLU A 76 -5.56 1.17 -11.99
CA GLU A 76 -5.21 2.58 -11.74
C GLU A 76 -4.45 2.74 -10.42
N PHE A 77 -4.85 1.99 -9.38
CA PHE A 77 -4.14 1.99 -8.11
C PHE A 77 -2.69 1.51 -8.27
N ILE A 78 -2.46 0.41 -8.98
CA ILE A 78 -1.11 -0.11 -9.22
C ILE A 78 -0.29 0.82 -10.11
N GLN A 79 -0.88 1.44 -11.12
CA GLN A 79 -0.19 2.45 -11.94
C GLN A 79 0.30 3.63 -11.09
N GLU A 80 -0.49 4.09 -10.12
CA GLU A 80 -0.06 5.14 -9.19
C GLU A 80 1.08 4.67 -8.26
N VAL A 81 1.07 3.39 -7.84
CA VAL A 81 2.18 2.82 -7.07
C VAL A 81 3.45 2.75 -7.92
N GLU A 82 3.36 2.23 -9.14
CA GLU A 82 4.50 2.11 -10.07
C GLU A 82 5.11 3.47 -10.43
N ALA A 83 4.28 4.50 -10.63
CA ALA A 83 4.75 5.85 -10.91
C ALA A 83 5.56 6.49 -9.75
N ARG A 84 5.43 5.96 -8.54
CA ARG A 84 6.16 6.42 -7.33
C ARG A 84 7.38 5.57 -7.01
N LEU A 85 7.48 4.39 -7.59
CA LEU A 85 8.62 3.50 -7.39
C LEU A 85 9.83 3.99 -8.20
N PRO A 86 11.07 3.70 -7.75
CA PRO A 86 12.27 3.94 -8.54
C PRO A 86 12.18 3.25 -9.92
N GLU A 87 12.80 3.86 -10.93
CA GLU A 87 12.85 3.28 -12.26
C GLU A 87 13.49 1.88 -12.23
N GLY A 88 12.83 0.91 -12.88
CA GLY A 88 13.31 -0.47 -12.91
C GLY A 88 13.21 -1.21 -11.57
N PHE A 89 12.37 -0.75 -10.64
CA PHE A 89 12.18 -1.40 -9.33
C PHE A 89 11.83 -2.89 -9.48
N LYS A 90 12.57 -3.74 -8.76
CA LYS A 90 12.32 -5.18 -8.63
C LYS A 90 12.53 -5.61 -7.19
N LEU A 91 11.62 -6.42 -6.66
CA LEU A 91 11.72 -7.01 -5.32
C LEU A 91 12.80 -8.10 -5.21
N ILE A 92 13.23 -8.64 -6.34
CA ILE A 92 14.32 -9.62 -6.44
C ILE A 92 15.48 -9.00 -7.23
N ASP A 93 16.67 -9.50 -6.97
CA ASP A 93 17.85 -9.23 -7.79
C ASP A 93 17.87 -10.25 -8.94
N ASP A 94 18.31 -9.84 -10.14
CA ASP A 94 18.53 -10.74 -11.29
C ASP A 94 19.79 -11.60 -11.08
#